data_AF-A0A2R5GV52-F1
#
_entry.id   AF-A0A2R5GV52-F1
#
_cell.length_a   1.000
_cell.length_b   1.000
_cell.length_c   1.000
_cell.angle_alpha   90.00
_cell.angle_beta   90.00
_cell.angle_gamma   90.00
#
_symmetry.space_group_name_H-M   'P 1'
#
loop_
_entity.id
_entity.type
_entity.pdbx_description
1 polymer ?
#
loop_
_entity_poly.entity_id
_entity_poly.type
_entity_poly.pdbx_seq_one_letter_code
_entity_poly.pdbx_strand_id
1 'polypeptide(L)'
;MAAETLKDRKNGAVPKDTSAAGAEPSADRTVRKNVAGPSEGALLAKSMLMFAALVAALAGVVALALQHDPKTKAAVVDFFPEEVVIAVEDATGLSLLTRGGFKRESKSVYSQDTKREPSVQFTVHFNGDGLSEGLSKSSADYPGLDALIRDACLALPEILSKVTNGDEKAAVQVCEPELGAKLFTDRGRRVLSFFDIEDGQRTYVVPQGLNFVWPLAKVGSVWHPDSVESPVPGKPIALRQLSMSPRVFTVENFMSPDEMDAILEHNRELLKPSEVGFAGWRDKTRTSSTAWDFHSWAARKVQKRSFDLLGMEFQSDMADAVQVLRYNLTEWYKPHTDWFAEKAYDGHDPKVNNGTNRFATVFLYLTDVEEGGHTVFPLSKTHEGYNGEQLVKPGTERTAGYIAQSDAEWVCNTSSTALRSEPKAGNAVLFYSQEADGSLDKLSLHGGCPVIKGTKYSANVWIWNRPKPRKDQAKDGKPANSNGIEMRFHNARGEAVELFWDDGSDKGVFQVVLGPGEYSPMTTYHGHSFFARVKGGTERIFSFTANDKDKGKEKIATIN
;
A
#
# COMPACT_ATOMS: atom_id res chain seq x y z
N MET A 1 0.05 -1.77 60.79
CA MET A 1 0.89 -1.66 62.01
C MET A 1 2.24 -1.13 61.56
N ALA A 2 2.43 0.19 61.65
CA ALA A 2 3.22 0.88 62.70
C ALA A 2 4.73 0.77 62.42
N ALA A 3 5.35 1.84 61.89
CA ALA A 3 6.12 2.87 62.64
C ALA A 3 7.53 2.33 63.03
N GLU A 4 8.67 3.02 62.95
CA GLU A 4 8.95 4.41 63.31
C GLU A 4 10.46 4.76 63.07
N THR A 5 10.78 6.01 62.65
CA THR A 5 11.90 6.92 63.08
C THR A 5 13.41 6.56 62.89
N LEU A 6 14.41 7.48 62.76
CA LEU A 6 14.72 8.78 63.42
C LEU A 6 15.87 9.59 62.71
N LYS A 7 15.71 10.93 62.69
CA LYS A 7 16.62 12.09 62.99
C LYS A 7 17.89 12.49 62.21
N ASP A 8 17.77 13.71 61.68
CA ASP A 8 18.61 14.93 61.61
C ASP A 8 19.92 15.08 62.41
N ARG A 9 20.85 15.84 61.79
CA ARG A 9 21.94 16.60 62.43
C ARG A 9 21.89 18.08 62.03
N LYS A 10 22.14 18.95 63.01
CA LYS A 10 22.13 20.42 62.98
C LYS A 10 23.52 20.98 63.28
N ASN A 11 23.83 22.16 62.72
CA ASN A 11 24.40 23.37 63.36
C ASN A 11 25.70 24.00 62.80
N GLY A 12 25.62 25.33 62.67
CA GLY A 12 26.68 26.32 62.93
C GLY A 12 26.91 27.28 61.75
N ALA A 13 26.99 28.61 61.85
CA ALA A 13 26.69 29.65 62.82
C ALA A 13 26.95 31.01 62.11
N VAL A 14 26.34 32.09 62.61
CA VAL A 14 26.31 33.49 62.11
C VAL A 14 27.55 34.29 62.55
N PRO A 15 27.85 35.45 61.93
CA PRO A 15 27.92 36.69 62.72
C PRO A 15 27.31 37.95 62.07
N LYS A 16 27.09 38.96 62.93
CA LYS A 16 26.32 40.22 62.78
C LYS A 16 27.16 41.47 62.43
N ASP A 17 26.44 42.46 61.86
CA ASP A 17 26.49 43.93 61.96
C ASP A 17 27.75 44.75 61.61
N THR A 18 27.55 45.81 60.80
CA THR A 18 27.77 47.23 61.19
C THR A 18 27.30 48.23 60.11
N SER A 19 26.91 49.41 60.58
CA SER A 19 26.33 50.59 59.91
C SER A 19 27.36 51.56 59.31
N ALA A 20 26.99 52.34 58.28
CA ALA A 20 27.39 53.76 58.12
C ALA A 20 26.62 54.47 56.98
N ALA A 21 26.41 55.77 57.15
CA ALA A 21 25.63 56.70 56.32
C ALA A 21 26.50 57.47 55.29
N GLY A 22 25.84 58.09 54.30
CA GLY A 22 26.28 59.38 53.74
C GLY A 22 26.46 59.52 52.22
N ALA A 23 25.81 60.57 51.68
CA ALA A 23 26.14 61.39 50.49
C ALA A 23 25.55 61.05 49.10
N GLU A 24 24.69 61.97 48.63
CA GLU A 24 24.48 62.34 47.22
C GLU A 24 25.58 63.34 46.77
N PRO A 25 25.96 63.45 45.47
CA PRO A 25 25.22 64.31 44.52
C PRO A 25 25.21 63.93 43.01
N SER A 26 24.26 64.56 42.32
CA SER A 26 24.21 65.05 40.91
C SER A 26 24.25 64.08 39.71
N ALA A 27 23.08 64.01 39.06
CA ALA A 27 22.77 64.07 37.62
C ALA A 27 23.86 63.75 36.57
N ASP A 28 23.62 62.69 35.78
CA ASP A 28 23.65 62.78 34.31
C ASP A 28 22.69 61.76 33.68
N ARG A 29 22.18 62.10 32.51
CA ARG A 29 20.95 61.62 31.86
C ARG A 29 21.32 60.63 30.77
N THR A 30 20.82 59.37 30.79
CA THR A 30 20.40 58.62 29.58
C THR A 30 19.84 57.20 29.89
N VAL A 31 18.60 56.97 29.43
CA VAL A 31 18.01 55.72 28.87
C VAL A 31 18.07 54.40 29.68
N ARG A 32 16.90 53.94 30.17
CA ARG A 32 16.28 52.64 29.82
C ARG A 32 14.85 52.57 30.39
N LYS A 33 13.84 52.52 29.50
CA LYS A 33 12.46 52.14 29.86
C LYS A 33 12.45 50.64 30.16
N ASN A 34 12.16 50.26 31.40
CA ASN A 34 11.77 48.90 31.74
C ASN A 34 10.34 48.67 31.22
N VAL A 35 10.21 47.86 30.17
CA VAL A 35 8.92 47.28 29.76
C VAL A 35 8.78 45.97 30.52
N ALA A 36 7.78 45.89 31.39
CA ALA A 36 7.41 44.65 32.07
C ALA A 36 7.00 43.59 31.03
N GLY A 37 7.65 42.43 31.05
CA GLY A 37 7.23 41.27 30.25
C GLY A 37 5.87 40.73 30.74
N PRO A 38 5.07 40.12 29.85
CA PRO A 38 3.77 39.55 30.23
C PRO A 38 3.95 38.41 31.24
N SER A 39 3.03 38.32 32.21
CA SER A 39 3.02 37.22 33.19
C SER A 39 2.78 35.87 32.52
N GLU A 40 3.32 34.78 33.09
CA GLU A 40 3.21 33.42 32.55
C GLU A 40 1.76 33.00 32.24
N GLY A 41 0.78 33.49 33.00
CA GLY A 41 -0.65 33.25 32.74
C GLY A 41 -1.17 33.91 31.46
N ALA A 42 -0.62 35.06 31.05
CA ALA A 42 -0.98 35.72 29.80
C ALA A 42 -0.33 35.05 28.57
N LEU A 43 0.84 34.43 28.76
CA LEU A 43 1.48 33.62 27.72
C LEU A 43 0.72 32.31 27.49
N LEU A 44 0.30 31.63 28.57
CA LEU A 44 -0.49 30.39 28.48
C LEU A 44 -1.85 30.62 27.82
N ALA A 45 -2.53 31.73 28.19
CA ALA A 45 -3.82 32.08 27.58
C ALA A 45 -3.70 32.42 26.09
N LYS A 46 -2.62 33.10 25.67
CA LYS A 46 -2.33 33.36 24.25
C LYS A 46 -2.00 32.08 23.49
N SER A 47 -1.23 31.16 24.07
CA SER A 47 -0.94 29.86 23.45
C SER A 47 -2.20 28.99 23.33
N MET A 48 -3.09 28.99 24.33
CA MET A 48 -4.36 28.26 24.25
C MET A 48 -5.32 28.89 23.23
N LEU A 49 -5.38 30.22 23.12
CA LEU A 49 -6.18 30.89 22.08
C LEU A 49 -5.62 30.62 20.67
N MET A 50 -4.30 30.62 20.50
CA MET A 50 -3.69 30.25 19.21
C MET A 50 -3.95 28.79 18.86
N PHE A 51 -3.89 27.88 19.84
CA PHE A 51 -4.18 26.47 19.62
C PHE A 51 -5.65 26.23 19.28
N ALA A 52 -6.58 26.91 19.98
CA ALA A 52 -8.01 26.83 19.66
C ALA A 52 -8.33 27.43 18.28
N ALA A 53 -7.68 28.53 17.89
CA ALA A 53 -7.80 29.11 16.56
C ALA A 53 -7.23 28.19 15.48
N LEU A 54 -6.13 27.48 15.76
CA LEU A 54 -5.52 26.48 14.88
C LEU A 54 -6.45 25.29 14.65
N VAL A 55 -7.04 24.76 15.71
CA VAL A 55 -8.00 23.63 15.64
C VAL A 55 -9.27 24.03 14.90
N ALA A 56 -9.79 25.24 15.15
CA ALA A 56 -10.96 25.75 14.44
C ALA A 56 -10.69 26.01 12.95
N ALA A 57 -9.48 26.51 12.60
CA ALA A 57 -9.06 26.68 11.22
C ALA A 57 -8.91 25.32 10.50
N LEU A 58 -8.29 24.33 11.14
CA LEU A 58 -8.19 22.95 10.64
C LEU A 58 -9.58 22.30 10.43
N ALA A 59 -10.49 22.45 11.39
CA ALA A 59 -11.84 21.90 11.29
C ALA A 59 -12.65 22.56 10.16
N GLY A 60 -12.56 23.89 10.02
CA GLY A 60 -13.20 24.63 8.92
C GLY A 60 -12.64 24.25 7.55
N VAL A 61 -11.33 24.05 7.46
CA VAL A 61 -10.62 23.63 6.25
C VAL A 61 -11.01 22.22 5.81
N VAL A 62 -11.04 21.26 6.75
CA VAL A 62 -11.45 19.88 6.46
C VAL A 62 -12.92 19.83 6.05
N ALA A 63 -13.79 20.61 6.70
CA ALA A 63 -15.19 20.69 6.33
C ALA A 63 -15.40 21.28 4.93
N LEU A 64 -14.63 22.31 4.54
CA LEU A 64 -14.72 22.93 3.21
C LEU A 64 -14.17 22.01 2.10
N ALA A 65 -13.09 21.28 2.38
CA ALA A 65 -12.52 20.29 1.46
C ALA A 65 -13.50 19.13 1.21
N LEU A 66 -14.10 18.58 2.26
CA LEU A 66 -15.08 17.49 2.18
C LEU A 66 -16.41 17.89 1.54
N GLN A 67 -16.79 19.18 1.61
CA GLN A 67 -18.00 19.70 0.95
C GLN A 67 -17.87 19.80 -0.58
N HIS A 68 -16.66 20.01 -1.11
CA HIS A 68 -16.44 20.21 -2.54
C HIS A 68 -15.92 18.97 -3.29
N ASP A 69 -15.11 18.12 -2.65
CA ASP A 69 -14.81 16.77 -3.13
C ASP A 69 -14.88 15.76 -1.97
N PRO A 70 -15.91 14.88 -1.92
CA PRO A 70 -16.02 13.86 -0.89
C PRO A 70 -14.87 12.84 -0.86
N LYS A 71 -13.94 12.88 -1.84
CA LYS A 71 -12.83 11.92 -2.01
C LYS A 71 -11.48 12.43 -1.50
N THR A 72 -11.37 13.68 -1.03
CA THR A 72 -10.11 14.22 -0.47
C THR A 72 -9.68 13.42 0.77
N LYS A 73 -8.51 12.77 0.73
CA LYS A 73 -8.05 11.84 1.79
C LYS A 73 -6.75 12.23 2.51
N ALA A 74 -6.00 13.22 2.02
CA ALA A 74 -4.84 13.78 2.72
C ALA A 74 -4.65 15.27 2.37
N ALA A 75 -4.25 16.04 3.38
CA ALA A 75 -3.92 17.46 3.28
C ALA A 75 -2.60 17.66 4.02
N VAL A 76 -1.54 18.05 3.30
CA VAL A 76 -0.33 18.60 3.95
C VAL A 76 -0.62 20.07 4.20
N VAL A 77 -0.62 20.47 5.48
CA VAL A 77 -0.86 21.84 5.91
C VAL A 77 0.47 22.44 6.33
N ASP A 78 0.99 23.37 5.55
CA ASP A 78 2.17 24.14 5.93
C ASP A 78 1.73 25.54 6.39
N PHE A 79 2.36 26.03 7.47
CA PHE A 79 1.95 27.27 8.13
C PHE A 79 2.95 28.39 7.85
N PHE A 80 2.57 29.31 6.96
CA PHE A 80 3.27 30.58 6.82
C PHE A 80 2.61 31.65 7.71
N PRO A 81 3.36 32.64 8.23
CA PRO A 81 2.83 33.64 9.16
C PRO A 81 1.63 34.46 8.64
N GLU A 82 1.36 34.46 7.33
CA GLU A 82 0.26 35.22 6.72
C GLU A 82 -0.67 34.41 5.80
N GLU A 83 -0.40 33.12 5.52
CA GLU A 83 -1.24 32.27 4.66
C GLU A 83 -1.28 30.80 5.13
N VAL A 84 -2.48 30.20 5.05
CA VAL A 84 -2.67 28.75 5.19
C VAL A 84 -2.80 28.17 3.79
N VAL A 85 -1.87 27.29 3.42
CA VAL A 85 -1.84 26.62 2.11
C VAL A 85 -2.05 25.13 2.32
N ILE A 86 -3.02 24.54 1.62
CA ILE A 86 -3.32 23.11 1.71
C ILE A 86 -3.02 22.46 0.37
N ALA A 87 -2.08 21.53 0.35
CA ALA A 87 -1.78 20.72 -0.83
C ALA A 87 -2.59 19.41 -0.80
N VAL A 88 -3.28 19.11 -1.89
CA VAL A 88 -4.08 17.90 -2.10
C VAL A 88 -3.55 17.17 -3.34
N GLU A 89 -2.98 15.97 -3.17
CA GLU A 89 -2.55 15.10 -4.27
C GLU A 89 -3.70 14.14 -4.62
N ASP A 90 -4.13 14.11 -5.89
CA ASP A 90 -5.08 13.11 -6.40
C ASP A 90 -4.54 12.38 -7.65
N ALA A 91 -5.33 11.45 -8.20
CA ALA A 91 -4.95 10.66 -9.38
C ALA A 91 -4.68 11.49 -10.65
N THR A 92 -4.92 12.80 -10.63
CA THR A 92 -4.75 13.75 -11.73
C THR A 92 -3.69 14.84 -11.49
N GLY A 93 -3.08 14.88 -10.29
CA GLY A 93 -2.01 15.81 -9.92
C GLY A 93 -2.22 16.48 -8.56
N LEU A 94 -1.39 17.50 -8.26
CA LEU A 94 -1.48 18.28 -7.02
C LEU A 94 -2.34 19.54 -7.19
N SER A 95 -3.22 19.84 -6.21
CA SER A 95 -4.03 21.05 -6.13
C SER A 95 -3.82 21.81 -4.81
N LEU A 96 -3.76 23.14 -4.86
CA LEU A 96 -3.60 24.00 -3.68
C LEU A 96 -4.90 24.74 -3.33
N LEU A 97 -5.32 24.68 -2.06
CA LEU A 97 -6.42 25.49 -1.52
C LEU A 97 -5.85 26.70 -0.76
N THR A 98 -6.29 27.91 -1.16
CA THR A 98 -6.05 29.17 -0.44
C THR A 98 -7.38 29.82 -0.05
N ARG A 99 -7.34 30.81 0.85
CA ARG A 99 -8.52 31.51 1.41
C ARG A 99 -9.43 32.18 0.35
N GLY A 100 -8.98 32.29 -0.90
CA GLY A 100 -9.71 32.87 -2.03
C GLY A 100 -10.49 31.87 -2.92
N GLY A 101 -10.54 30.58 -2.56
CA GLY A 101 -11.19 29.52 -3.34
C GLY A 101 -10.20 28.66 -4.16
N PHE A 102 -10.72 27.62 -4.82
CA PHE A 102 -9.93 26.71 -5.67
C PHE A 102 -9.37 27.48 -6.87
N LYS A 103 -8.12 27.90 -6.78
CA LYS A 103 -7.31 28.19 -7.96
C LYS A 103 -6.47 26.96 -8.23
N ARG A 104 -6.68 26.33 -9.40
CA ARG A 104 -5.73 25.35 -9.92
C ARG A 104 -4.48 26.10 -10.39
N GLU A 105 -3.71 26.60 -9.44
CA GLU A 105 -2.32 27.00 -9.67
C GLU A 105 -1.51 25.73 -9.47
N SER A 106 -0.98 25.15 -10.55
CA SER A 106 0.05 24.12 -10.42
C SER A 106 1.28 24.80 -9.84
N LYS A 107 1.51 24.61 -8.54
CA LYS A 107 2.81 24.90 -7.95
C LYS A 107 3.45 23.57 -7.64
N SER A 108 4.72 23.46 -7.97
CA SER A 108 5.52 22.28 -7.68
C SER A 108 5.43 21.91 -6.18
N VAL A 109 5.34 20.61 -5.89
CA VAL A 109 5.53 20.05 -4.54
C VAL A 109 7.00 20.04 -4.11
N TYR A 110 7.91 20.21 -5.06
CA TYR A 110 9.34 20.11 -4.82
C TYR A 110 9.92 21.47 -4.46
N SER A 111 10.97 21.44 -3.64
CA SER A 111 11.73 22.64 -3.33
C SER A 111 12.28 23.30 -4.60
N GLN A 112 12.08 24.62 -4.68
CA GLN A 112 12.61 25.49 -5.73
C GLN A 112 13.61 26.52 -5.16
N ASP A 113 13.88 26.50 -3.84
CA ASP A 113 14.80 27.44 -3.19
C ASP A 113 16.20 26.84 -3.03
N THR A 114 16.98 26.90 -4.10
CA THR A 114 18.33 26.35 -4.14
C THR A 114 19.37 27.16 -3.38
N LYS A 115 19.06 28.41 -2.98
CA LYS A 115 20.03 29.28 -2.29
C LYS A 115 20.41 28.78 -0.91
N ARG A 116 19.58 27.94 -0.30
CA ARG A 116 19.79 27.35 1.03
C ARG A 116 20.07 25.86 0.97
N GLU A 117 19.95 25.25 -0.20
CA GLU A 117 20.09 23.80 -0.38
C GLU A 117 21.56 23.37 -0.49
N PRO A 118 21.88 22.13 -0.11
CA PRO A 118 23.23 21.63 -0.15
C PRO A 118 23.68 21.39 -1.60
N SER A 119 24.97 21.65 -1.87
CA SER A 119 25.63 21.19 -3.08
C SER A 119 25.99 19.72 -2.91
N VAL A 120 25.31 18.84 -3.62
CA VAL A 120 25.50 17.38 -3.56
C VAL A 120 25.75 16.83 -4.96
N GLN A 121 26.70 15.89 -5.07
CA GLN A 121 26.90 15.07 -6.25
C GLN A 121 26.16 13.75 -6.08
N PHE A 122 25.49 13.25 -7.13
CA PHE A 122 24.72 12.02 -7.06
C PHE A 122 24.56 11.41 -8.46
N THR A 123 24.07 10.18 -8.53
CA THR A 123 23.71 9.56 -9.82
C THR A 123 22.20 9.41 -9.94
N VAL A 124 21.68 9.68 -11.14
CA VAL A 124 20.28 9.43 -11.48
C VAL A 124 20.20 8.23 -12.42
N HIS A 125 19.35 7.29 -12.07
CA HIS A 125 19.05 6.10 -12.86
C HIS A 125 17.56 6.08 -13.24
N PHE A 126 17.21 5.24 -14.20
CA PHE A 126 15.81 4.93 -14.44
C PHE A 126 15.23 4.10 -13.28
N ASN A 127 13.92 4.24 -13.06
CA ASN A 127 13.16 3.44 -12.11
C ASN A 127 13.57 1.95 -12.11
N GLY A 128 13.90 1.43 -10.95
CA GLY A 128 14.20 0.01 -10.78
C GLY A 128 15.48 -0.51 -11.45
N ASP A 129 16.24 0.30 -12.17
CA ASP A 129 17.60 -0.04 -12.57
C ASP A 129 18.50 0.00 -11.33
N GLY A 130 19.54 -0.81 -11.27
CA GLY A 130 20.59 -0.66 -10.27
C GLY A 130 21.92 -1.24 -10.72
N LEU A 131 22.04 -1.60 -12.00
CA LEU A 131 23.21 -2.22 -12.58
C LEU A 131 23.93 -1.29 -13.58
N SER A 132 23.26 -0.25 -14.09
CA SER A 132 23.92 0.76 -14.91
C SER A 132 24.76 1.74 -14.07
N GLU A 133 25.66 2.46 -14.75
CA GLU A 133 26.43 3.57 -14.18
C GLU A 133 25.55 4.80 -13.90
N GLY A 134 24.42 4.94 -14.59
CA GLY A 134 23.51 6.09 -14.44
C GLY A 134 24.07 7.39 -15.01
N LEU A 135 23.41 8.50 -14.66
CA LEU A 135 23.78 9.85 -15.05
C LEU A 135 24.33 10.59 -13.83
N SER A 136 25.60 10.99 -13.86
CA SER A 136 26.16 11.85 -12.82
C SER A 136 25.53 13.25 -12.87
N LYS A 137 25.10 13.76 -11.72
CA LYS A 137 24.40 15.04 -11.57
C LYS A 137 24.92 15.78 -10.33
N SER A 138 24.82 17.10 -10.38
CA SER A 138 25.14 18.01 -9.28
C SER A 138 23.92 18.86 -8.98
N SER A 139 23.52 18.99 -7.71
CA SER A 139 22.39 19.87 -7.35
C SER A 139 22.66 21.34 -7.72
N ALA A 140 23.93 21.75 -7.79
CA ALA A 140 24.33 23.11 -8.17
C ALA A 140 24.00 23.46 -9.64
N ASP A 141 23.78 22.46 -10.49
CA ASP A 141 23.49 22.68 -11.92
C ASP A 141 22.00 22.96 -12.18
N TYR A 142 21.14 22.82 -11.17
CA TYR A 142 19.70 22.91 -11.31
C TYR A 142 19.11 24.00 -10.43
N PRO A 143 18.15 24.79 -10.96
CA PRO A 143 17.44 25.82 -10.16
C PRO A 143 16.42 25.23 -9.17
N GLY A 144 16.22 23.92 -9.16
CA GLY A 144 15.30 23.19 -8.30
C GLY A 144 15.12 21.76 -8.79
N LEU A 145 14.42 20.94 -7.99
CA LEU A 145 14.22 19.52 -8.33
C LEU A 145 13.38 19.31 -9.59
N ASP A 146 12.47 20.22 -9.94
CA ASP A 146 11.66 20.09 -11.15
C ASP A 146 12.52 20.06 -12.41
N ALA A 147 13.50 20.97 -12.46
CA ALA A 147 14.45 21.04 -13.57
C ALA A 147 15.31 19.78 -13.64
N LEU A 148 15.76 19.27 -12.49
CA LEU A 148 16.52 18.02 -12.42
C LEU A 148 15.69 16.84 -12.91
N ILE A 149 14.49 16.64 -12.38
CA ILE A 149 13.63 15.48 -12.69
C ILE A 149 13.34 15.43 -14.18
N ARG A 150 12.95 16.57 -14.74
CA ARG A 150 12.68 16.73 -16.17
C ARG A 150 13.90 16.39 -17.03
N ASP A 151 15.03 17.01 -16.74
CA ASP A 151 16.27 16.81 -17.48
C ASP A 151 16.76 15.36 -17.40
N ALA A 152 16.80 14.78 -16.19
CA ALA A 152 17.24 13.42 -16.00
C ALA A 152 16.28 12.39 -16.62
N CYS A 153 14.97 12.63 -16.55
CA CYS A 153 13.97 11.78 -17.21
C CYS A 153 14.16 11.77 -18.73
N LEU A 154 14.26 12.95 -19.35
CA LEU A 154 14.45 13.09 -20.81
C LEU A 154 15.79 12.54 -21.31
N ALA A 155 16.81 12.51 -20.45
CA ALA A 155 18.12 11.94 -20.75
C ALA A 155 18.15 10.39 -20.77
N LEU A 156 17.02 9.70 -20.57
CA LEU A 156 16.91 8.24 -20.55
C LEU A 156 16.01 7.71 -21.70
N PRO A 157 16.37 7.94 -22.98
CA PRO A 157 15.48 7.78 -24.13
C PRO A 157 15.07 6.33 -24.42
N GLU A 158 15.95 5.35 -24.18
CA GLU A 158 15.63 3.94 -24.45
C GLU A 158 14.41 3.47 -23.67
N ILE A 159 14.28 3.93 -22.43
CA ILE A 159 13.22 3.48 -21.54
C ILE A 159 11.97 4.35 -21.71
N LEU A 160 12.15 5.65 -21.94
CA LEU A 160 11.05 6.52 -22.37
C LEU A 160 10.36 5.99 -23.63
N SER A 161 11.13 5.50 -24.61
CA SER A 161 10.56 4.92 -25.84
C SER A 161 9.65 3.73 -25.55
N LYS A 162 9.95 2.91 -24.54
CA LYS A 162 9.11 1.77 -24.12
C LYS A 162 7.83 2.23 -23.43
N VAL A 163 7.93 3.30 -22.62
CA VAL A 163 6.80 3.85 -21.87
C VAL A 163 5.86 4.65 -22.79
N THR A 164 6.39 5.35 -23.79
CA THR A 164 5.63 6.29 -24.63
C THR A 164 5.37 5.76 -26.04
N ASN A 165 5.83 4.54 -26.36
CA ASN A 165 5.85 3.98 -27.72
C ASN A 165 6.56 4.90 -28.74
N GLY A 166 7.57 5.64 -28.29
CA GLY A 166 8.35 6.56 -29.12
C GLY A 166 7.66 7.90 -29.45
N ASP A 167 6.54 8.23 -28.81
CA ASP A 167 5.91 9.54 -28.95
C ASP A 167 6.69 10.59 -28.13
N GLU A 168 7.31 11.54 -28.82
CA GLU A 168 8.11 12.62 -28.22
C GLU A 168 7.28 13.58 -27.35
N LYS A 169 6.03 13.88 -27.73
CA LYS A 169 5.16 14.75 -26.92
C LYS A 169 4.74 14.05 -25.64
N ALA A 170 4.43 12.75 -25.74
CA ALA A 170 4.14 11.94 -24.57
C ALA A 170 5.37 11.81 -23.65
N ALA A 171 6.59 11.69 -24.22
CA ALA A 171 7.83 11.64 -23.45
C ALA A 171 8.05 12.89 -22.59
N VAL A 172 7.80 14.08 -23.15
CA VAL A 172 7.85 15.32 -22.37
C VAL A 172 6.82 15.29 -21.24
N GLN A 173 5.56 14.94 -21.54
CA GLN A 173 4.48 14.90 -20.55
C GLN A 173 4.76 13.96 -19.39
N VAL A 174 5.24 12.74 -19.65
CA VAL A 174 5.49 11.78 -18.56
C VAL A 174 6.69 12.15 -17.69
N CYS A 175 7.54 13.06 -18.16
CA CYS A 175 8.67 13.59 -17.40
C CYS A 175 8.32 14.88 -16.62
N GLU A 176 7.08 15.38 -16.72
CA GLU A 176 6.63 16.57 -15.99
C GLU A 176 6.41 16.27 -14.50
N PRO A 177 7.15 16.92 -13.58
CA PRO A 177 6.95 16.74 -12.14
C PRO A 177 5.55 17.16 -11.70
N GLU A 178 5.00 18.25 -12.27
CA GLU A 178 3.64 18.73 -12.01
C GLU A 178 2.55 17.72 -12.42
N LEU A 179 2.86 16.82 -13.36
CA LEU A 179 1.96 15.75 -13.79
C LEU A 179 2.19 14.43 -13.05
N GLY A 180 3.22 14.35 -12.20
CA GLY A 180 3.47 13.23 -11.31
C GLY A 180 4.76 12.44 -11.57
N ALA A 181 5.71 12.98 -12.36
CA ALA A 181 7.07 12.44 -12.38
C ALA A 181 7.77 12.66 -11.02
N LYS A 182 8.51 11.66 -10.55
CA LYS A 182 9.05 11.61 -9.18
C LYS A 182 10.53 11.20 -9.16
N LEU A 183 11.19 11.46 -8.04
CA LEU A 183 12.55 11.02 -7.75
C LEU A 183 12.57 10.28 -6.40
N PHE A 184 13.30 9.16 -6.35
CA PHE A 184 13.47 8.34 -5.15
C PHE A 184 14.94 8.05 -4.88
N THR A 185 15.32 7.83 -3.63
CA THR A 185 16.65 7.33 -3.27
C THR A 185 16.74 5.80 -3.40
N ASP A 186 17.95 5.27 -3.37
CA ASP A 186 18.25 3.84 -3.22
C ASP A 186 17.82 3.21 -1.89
N ARG A 187 17.32 4.04 -0.96
CA ARG A 187 16.68 3.62 0.30
C ARG A 187 15.16 3.79 0.28
N GLY A 188 14.56 3.98 -0.90
CA GLY A 188 13.11 4.00 -1.09
C GLY A 188 12.42 5.24 -0.55
N ARG A 189 13.18 6.32 -0.32
CA ARG A 189 12.65 7.61 0.14
C ARG A 189 12.28 8.48 -1.05
N ARG A 190 11.07 9.06 -1.06
CA ARG A 190 10.68 10.11 -2.03
C ARG A 190 11.52 11.36 -1.75
N VAL A 191 12.22 11.85 -2.77
CA VAL A 191 13.03 13.07 -2.70
C VAL A 191 12.11 14.28 -2.90
N LEU A 192 12.04 15.19 -1.93
CA LEU A 192 11.23 16.41 -2.02
C LEU A 192 12.09 17.69 -2.04
N SER A 193 13.34 17.59 -1.59
CA SER A 193 14.36 18.63 -1.65
C SER A 193 15.76 18.01 -1.83
N PHE A 194 16.76 18.83 -2.17
CA PHE A 194 18.15 18.34 -2.22
C PHE A 194 18.70 17.91 -0.86
N PHE A 195 18.05 18.27 0.27
CA PHE A 195 18.40 17.76 1.59
C PHE A 195 18.08 16.28 1.78
N ASP A 196 17.21 15.71 0.94
CA ASP A 196 16.88 14.29 1.01
C ASP A 196 17.93 13.40 0.28
N ILE A 197 18.92 14.02 -0.37
CA ILE A 197 19.97 13.33 -1.13
C ILE A 197 21.31 13.48 -0.40
N GLU A 198 21.98 12.35 -0.18
CA GLU A 198 23.36 12.32 0.32
C GLU A 198 24.38 12.39 -0.84
N ASP A 199 25.59 12.89 -0.54
CA ASP A 199 26.66 12.95 -1.53
C ASP A 199 27.07 11.53 -1.97
N GLY A 200 27.19 11.33 -3.29
CA GLY A 200 27.44 10.04 -3.93
C GLY A 200 26.22 9.11 -3.98
N GLN A 201 25.04 9.52 -3.51
CA GLN A 201 23.88 8.64 -3.45
C GLN A 201 23.31 8.32 -4.84
N ARG A 202 22.72 7.13 -4.98
CA ARG A 202 21.96 6.75 -6.17
C ARG A 202 20.51 7.16 -6.02
N THR A 203 19.96 7.74 -7.09
CA THR A 203 18.57 8.18 -7.16
C THR A 203 17.89 7.65 -8.42
N TYR A 204 16.56 7.59 -8.41
CA TYR A 204 15.75 6.90 -9.41
C TYR A 204 14.60 7.78 -9.85
N VAL A 205 14.63 8.16 -11.13
CA VAL A 205 13.53 8.91 -11.74
C VAL A 205 12.41 7.96 -12.12
N VAL A 206 11.19 8.29 -11.69
CA VAL A 206 9.97 7.53 -11.94
C VAL A 206 9.05 8.42 -12.79
N PRO A 207 8.90 8.12 -14.10
CA PRO A 207 7.97 8.86 -14.94
C PRO A 207 6.53 8.82 -14.40
N GLN A 208 5.74 9.82 -14.77
CA GLN A 208 4.31 9.88 -14.49
C GLN A 208 3.62 8.58 -14.88
N GLY A 209 2.73 8.13 -14.02
CA GLY A 209 1.90 6.95 -14.26
C GLY A 209 2.59 5.63 -13.96
N LEU A 210 3.88 5.64 -13.64
CA LEU A 210 4.62 4.50 -13.11
C LEU A 210 4.76 4.60 -11.58
N ASN A 211 5.04 3.46 -10.95
CA ASN A 211 5.32 3.39 -9.52
C ASN A 211 6.79 3.04 -9.30
N PHE A 212 7.35 3.49 -8.18
CA PHE A 212 8.70 3.14 -7.78
C PHE A 212 8.85 1.63 -7.65
N VAL A 213 9.93 1.10 -8.21
CA VAL A 213 10.33 -0.30 -8.07
C VAL A 213 11.74 -0.32 -7.47
N TRP A 214 11.94 -1.12 -6.42
CA TRP A 214 13.25 -1.28 -5.76
C TRP A 214 14.35 -1.63 -6.77
N PRO A 215 15.48 -0.90 -6.78
CA PRO A 215 16.56 -1.12 -7.76
C PRO A 215 17.12 -2.54 -7.70
N LEU A 216 17.55 -3.05 -8.85
CA LEU A 216 18.22 -4.35 -8.93
C LEU A 216 19.63 -4.27 -8.34
N ALA A 217 20.03 -5.31 -7.62
CA ALA A 217 21.43 -5.55 -7.31
C ALA A 217 21.75 -7.03 -7.46
N LYS A 218 23.03 -7.37 -7.26
CA LYS A 218 23.47 -8.77 -7.23
C LYS A 218 22.62 -9.57 -6.23
N VAL A 219 22.21 -10.77 -6.61
CA VAL A 219 21.52 -11.72 -5.70
C VAL A 219 22.25 -11.80 -4.36
N GLY A 220 21.50 -11.72 -3.27
CA GLY A 220 22.00 -11.69 -1.90
C GLY A 220 22.25 -10.28 -1.33
N SER A 221 22.28 -9.24 -2.16
CA SER A 221 22.41 -7.83 -1.71
C SER A 221 21.23 -7.44 -0.84
N VAL A 222 21.47 -6.53 0.12
CA VAL A 222 20.49 -6.10 1.12
C VAL A 222 20.37 -4.59 1.13
N TRP A 223 19.14 -4.09 1.14
CA TRP A 223 18.80 -2.70 1.41
C TRP A 223 18.10 -2.57 2.76
N HIS A 224 18.25 -1.41 3.38
CA HIS A 224 17.52 -1.01 4.57
C HIS A 224 16.68 0.21 4.21
N PRO A 225 15.37 0.03 3.95
CA PRO A 225 14.48 1.13 3.59
C PRO A 225 14.37 2.15 4.73
N ASP A 226 14.63 3.42 4.45
CA ASP A 226 14.52 4.50 5.47
C ASP A 226 13.05 4.84 5.75
N SER A 227 12.18 4.65 4.75
CA SER A 227 10.76 5.02 4.79
C SER A 227 9.87 4.01 5.51
N VAL A 228 10.42 2.86 5.94
CA VAL A 228 9.62 1.76 6.49
C VAL A 228 10.01 1.46 7.92
N GLU A 229 9.11 1.79 8.85
CA GLU A 229 9.28 1.46 10.25
C GLU A 229 9.07 -0.05 10.48
N SER A 230 10.09 -0.68 11.06
CA SER A 230 9.99 -2.07 11.51
C SER A 230 9.15 -2.15 12.79
N PRO A 231 8.17 -3.06 12.86
CA PRO A 231 7.43 -3.31 14.10
C PRO A 231 8.23 -4.12 15.12
N VAL A 232 9.46 -4.56 14.79
CA VAL A 232 10.29 -5.39 15.65
C VAL A 232 11.37 -4.54 16.33
N PRO A 233 11.36 -4.39 17.67
CA PRO A 233 12.31 -3.54 18.38
C PRO A 233 13.78 -3.88 18.08
N GLY A 234 14.55 -2.85 17.72
CA GLY A 234 15.99 -2.97 17.46
C GLY A 234 16.36 -3.75 16.19
N LYS A 235 15.39 -4.14 15.35
CA LYS A 235 15.62 -4.87 14.10
C LYS A 235 15.04 -4.09 12.93
N PRO A 236 15.85 -3.40 12.12
CA PRO A 236 15.34 -2.68 10.95
C PRO A 236 14.78 -3.66 9.90
N ILE A 237 13.94 -3.14 8.99
CA ILE A 237 13.57 -3.89 7.79
C ILE A 237 14.82 -4.17 6.98
N ALA A 238 14.97 -5.41 6.52
CA ALA A 238 16.03 -5.80 5.59
C ALA A 238 15.40 -6.39 4.34
N LEU A 239 15.60 -5.71 3.22
CA LEU A 239 15.13 -6.14 1.91
C LEU A 239 16.28 -6.84 1.19
N ARG A 240 16.20 -8.15 0.93
CA ARG A 240 17.29 -8.91 0.30
C ARG A 240 16.90 -9.41 -1.09
N GLN A 241 17.75 -9.17 -2.09
CA GLN A 241 17.50 -9.63 -3.46
C GLN A 241 17.59 -11.16 -3.54
N LEU A 242 16.47 -11.81 -3.84
CA LEU A 242 16.44 -13.25 -4.16
C LEU A 242 16.57 -13.51 -5.66
N SER A 243 15.90 -12.68 -6.47
CA SER A 243 16.02 -12.75 -7.93
C SER A 243 15.80 -11.42 -8.60
N MET A 244 16.54 -11.16 -9.68
CA MET A 244 16.36 -10.00 -10.55
C MET A 244 15.26 -10.21 -11.60
N SER A 245 15.00 -11.46 -12.00
CA SER A 245 14.05 -11.84 -13.05
C SER A 245 13.38 -13.19 -12.71
N PRO A 246 12.12 -13.20 -12.20
CA PRO A 246 11.36 -12.02 -11.82
C PRO A 246 12.03 -11.29 -10.66
N ARG A 247 11.64 -10.03 -10.45
CA ARG A 247 12.14 -9.24 -9.34
C ARG A 247 11.52 -9.71 -8.02
N VAL A 248 12.32 -10.38 -7.20
CA VAL A 248 11.89 -11.00 -5.93
C VAL A 248 12.86 -10.63 -4.81
N PHE A 249 12.30 -10.26 -3.67
CA PHE A 249 13.02 -9.96 -2.44
C PHE A 249 12.42 -10.69 -1.24
N THR A 250 13.25 -11.08 -0.27
CA THR A 250 12.75 -11.30 1.09
C THR A 250 12.71 -9.98 1.82
N VAL A 251 11.69 -9.78 2.64
CA VAL A 251 11.53 -8.65 3.55
C VAL A 251 11.58 -9.20 4.97
N GLU A 252 12.71 -9.02 5.63
CA GLU A 252 12.92 -9.50 7.00
C GLU A 252 12.37 -8.49 8.02
N ASN A 253 11.92 -8.99 9.18
CA ASN A 253 11.40 -8.18 10.29
C ASN A 253 10.13 -7.36 9.94
N PHE A 254 9.30 -7.85 9.01
CA PHE A 254 8.18 -7.07 8.47
C PHE A 254 6.94 -7.04 9.38
N MET A 255 6.77 -8.04 10.25
CA MET A 255 5.68 -8.13 11.21
C MET A 255 6.19 -8.47 12.61
N SER A 256 5.52 -7.92 13.62
CA SER A 256 5.71 -8.33 15.01
C SER A 256 4.89 -9.59 15.35
N PRO A 257 5.25 -10.33 16.41
CA PRO A 257 4.42 -11.41 16.93
C PRO A 257 2.97 -11.00 17.21
N ASP A 258 2.76 -9.85 17.85
CA ASP A 258 1.42 -9.34 18.19
C ASP A 258 0.56 -9.07 16.94
N GLU A 259 1.17 -8.55 15.87
CA GLU A 259 0.46 -8.36 14.58
C GLU A 259 0.08 -9.69 13.95
N MET A 260 0.96 -10.69 13.99
CA MET A 260 0.67 -12.03 13.46
C MET A 260 -0.46 -12.70 14.24
N ASP A 261 -0.38 -12.68 15.57
CA ASP A 261 -1.41 -13.27 16.45
C ASP A 261 -2.77 -12.59 16.24
N ALA A 262 -2.81 -11.26 16.13
CA ALA A 262 -4.04 -10.53 15.86
C ALA A 262 -4.68 -10.89 14.51
N ILE A 263 -3.87 -11.05 13.45
CA ILE A 263 -4.39 -11.50 12.14
C ILE A 263 -4.93 -12.92 12.26
N LEU A 264 -4.21 -13.83 12.90
CA LEU A 264 -4.61 -15.23 13.04
C LEU A 264 -5.88 -15.39 13.89
N GLU A 265 -5.96 -14.70 15.01
CA GLU A 265 -7.12 -14.73 15.91
C GLU A 265 -8.38 -14.19 15.22
N HIS A 266 -8.27 -13.03 14.55
CA HIS A 266 -9.40 -12.43 13.85
C HIS A 266 -9.98 -13.33 12.75
N ASN A 267 -9.13 -14.10 12.07
CA ASN A 267 -9.52 -14.85 10.88
C ASN A 267 -9.73 -16.35 11.11
N ARG A 268 -9.43 -16.89 12.30
CA ARG A 268 -9.45 -18.34 12.59
C ARG A 268 -10.79 -19.00 12.24
N GLU A 269 -11.90 -18.38 12.62
CA GLU A 269 -13.25 -18.89 12.39
C GLU A 269 -13.80 -18.54 10.99
N LEU A 270 -13.15 -17.61 10.29
CA LEU A 270 -13.53 -17.14 8.96
C LEU A 270 -12.88 -17.96 7.83
N LEU A 271 -11.84 -18.75 8.14
CA LEU A 271 -11.13 -19.60 7.18
C LEU A 271 -12.05 -20.68 6.61
N LYS A 272 -12.33 -20.60 5.31
CA LYS A 272 -13.11 -21.60 4.55
C LYS A 272 -12.26 -22.14 3.39
N PRO A 273 -12.52 -23.35 2.86
CA PRO A 273 -11.80 -23.85 1.68
C PRO A 273 -11.76 -22.82 0.55
N SER A 274 -10.60 -22.63 -0.08
CA SER A 274 -10.40 -21.59 -1.08
C SER A 274 -11.13 -21.90 -2.38
N GLU A 275 -11.83 -20.92 -2.94
CA GLU A 275 -12.37 -20.97 -4.31
C GLU A 275 -11.41 -20.25 -5.27
N VAL A 276 -11.29 -20.73 -6.51
CA VAL A 276 -10.54 -20.05 -7.57
C VAL A 276 -11.53 -19.56 -8.61
N GLY A 277 -11.78 -18.25 -8.65
CA GLY A 277 -12.69 -17.61 -9.62
C GLY A 277 -14.16 -17.61 -9.21
N PHE A 278 -14.91 -16.65 -9.77
CA PHE A 278 -16.35 -16.46 -9.56
C PHE A 278 -17.09 -17.79 -9.75
N ALA A 279 -17.90 -18.18 -8.75
CA ALA A 279 -18.69 -19.41 -8.66
C ALA A 279 -17.93 -20.67 -8.21
N GLY A 280 -17.75 -20.86 -6.89
CA GLY A 280 -18.20 -22.06 -6.15
C GLY A 280 -17.64 -23.44 -6.53
N TRP A 281 -16.76 -23.54 -7.52
CA TRP A 281 -16.18 -24.80 -7.96
C TRP A 281 -15.01 -25.14 -7.03
N ARG A 282 -15.09 -26.30 -6.37
CA ARG A 282 -13.93 -26.94 -5.74
C ARG A 282 -12.92 -27.29 -6.82
N ASP A 283 -11.97 -26.40 -7.07
CA ASP A 283 -10.86 -26.68 -7.96
C ASP A 283 -9.79 -27.50 -7.21
N LYS A 284 -9.25 -28.53 -7.87
CA LYS A 284 -8.12 -29.35 -7.36
C LYS A 284 -6.78 -28.59 -7.38
N THR A 285 -6.78 -27.33 -7.81
CA THR A 285 -5.57 -26.54 -8.07
C THR A 285 -5.15 -25.59 -6.94
N ARG A 286 -6.04 -25.35 -5.97
CA ARG A 286 -5.75 -24.64 -4.71
C ARG A 286 -6.49 -25.34 -3.59
N THR A 287 -5.75 -25.96 -2.67
CA THR A 287 -6.33 -26.80 -1.61
C THR A 287 -6.33 -26.13 -0.23
N SER A 288 -5.86 -24.89 -0.12
CA SER A 288 -5.82 -24.12 1.12
C SER A 288 -7.19 -23.65 1.61
N SER A 289 -7.27 -23.22 2.86
CA SER A 289 -8.39 -22.39 3.38
C SER A 289 -8.04 -20.90 3.29
N THR A 290 -9.01 -20.04 3.00
CA THR A 290 -8.87 -18.58 2.86
C THR A 290 -9.91 -17.82 3.69
N ALA A 291 -9.51 -16.67 4.22
CA ALA A 291 -10.35 -15.63 4.80
C ALA A 291 -9.92 -14.26 4.25
N TRP A 292 -10.79 -13.26 4.34
CA TRP A 292 -10.51 -11.89 3.90
C TRP A 292 -10.66 -10.93 5.07
N ASP A 293 -9.55 -10.31 5.46
CA ASP A 293 -9.49 -9.35 6.54
C ASP A 293 -9.54 -7.94 5.97
N PHE A 294 -10.69 -7.29 6.17
CA PHE A 294 -10.93 -5.96 5.65
C PHE A 294 -10.62 -4.86 6.68
N HIS A 295 -10.60 -5.16 7.99
CA HIS A 295 -10.78 -4.15 9.04
C HIS A 295 -9.87 -4.31 10.26
N SER A 296 -9.21 -5.46 10.47
CA SER A 296 -8.39 -5.63 11.67
C SER A 296 -7.28 -4.59 11.73
N TRP A 297 -6.92 -4.16 12.94
CA TRP A 297 -5.90 -3.15 13.13
C TRP A 297 -4.56 -3.60 12.54
N ALA A 298 -4.24 -4.89 12.67
CA ALA A 298 -3.02 -5.49 12.17
C ALA A 298 -3.04 -5.55 10.64
N ALA A 299 -4.15 -5.96 10.01
CA ALA A 299 -4.32 -5.94 8.56
C ALA A 299 -4.09 -4.54 7.97
N ARG A 300 -4.66 -3.49 8.59
CA ARG A 300 -4.44 -2.10 8.14
C ARG A 300 -3.01 -1.63 8.34
N LYS A 301 -2.35 -2.01 9.44
CA LYS A 301 -0.94 -1.67 9.67
C LYS A 301 -0.02 -2.33 8.64
N VAL A 302 -0.18 -3.62 8.37
CA VAL A 302 0.65 -4.32 7.38
C VAL A 302 0.37 -3.78 5.98
N GLN A 303 -0.88 -3.47 5.61
CA GLN A 303 -1.18 -2.81 4.34
C GLN A 303 -0.45 -1.47 4.23
N LYS A 304 -0.59 -0.57 5.22
CA LYS A 304 0.12 0.72 5.18
C LYS A 304 1.63 0.54 5.05
N ARG A 305 2.22 -0.37 5.84
CA ARG A 305 3.65 -0.69 5.77
C ARG A 305 4.06 -1.22 4.39
N SER A 306 3.20 -1.99 3.72
CA SER A 306 3.43 -2.45 2.35
C SER A 306 3.41 -1.30 1.33
N PHE A 307 2.57 -0.27 1.51
CA PHE A 307 2.62 0.94 0.69
C PHE A 307 3.88 1.75 0.94
N ASP A 308 4.25 1.94 2.22
CA ASP A 308 5.48 2.62 2.61
C ASP A 308 6.71 1.90 1.98
N LEU A 309 6.72 0.56 2.00
CA LEU A 309 7.76 -0.27 1.36
C LEU A 309 7.84 -0.07 -0.16
N LEU A 310 6.73 0.21 -0.83
CA LEU A 310 6.70 0.46 -2.28
C LEU A 310 6.90 1.94 -2.64
N GLY A 311 7.17 2.81 -1.66
CA GLY A 311 7.28 4.26 -1.89
C GLY A 311 5.97 4.89 -2.34
N MET A 312 4.84 4.30 -1.96
CA MET A 312 3.49 4.72 -2.36
C MET A 312 2.75 5.33 -1.18
N GLU A 313 1.92 6.34 -1.45
CA GLU A 313 0.97 6.82 -0.44
C GLU A 313 -0.15 5.80 -0.26
N PHE A 314 -0.52 5.52 0.99
CA PHE A 314 -1.57 4.56 1.28
C PHE A 314 -2.94 5.01 0.73
N GLN A 315 -3.46 4.24 -0.23
CA GLN A 315 -4.80 4.42 -0.77
C GLN A 315 -5.59 3.12 -0.67
N SER A 316 -6.69 3.16 0.08
CA SER A 316 -7.51 1.98 0.38
C SER A 316 -8.08 1.29 -0.87
N ASP A 317 -8.33 2.04 -1.93
CA ASP A 317 -8.83 1.55 -3.22
C ASP A 317 -7.72 1.08 -4.17
N MET A 318 -6.45 1.19 -3.76
CA MET A 318 -5.29 0.59 -4.42
C MET A 318 -4.83 -0.71 -3.74
N ALA A 319 -5.59 -1.22 -2.77
CA ALA A 319 -5.30 -2.48 -2.09
C ALA A 319 -6.51 -3.41 -2.12
N ASP A 320 -6.27 -4.70 -2.23
CA ASP A 320 -7.28 -5.69 -1.83
C ASP A 320 -7.29 -5.84 -0.31
N ALA A 321 -8.39 -6.35 0.25
CA ALA A 321 -8.40 -6.80 1.64
C ALA A 321 -7.31 -7.85 1.85
N VAL A 322 -6.73 -7.92 3.06
CA VAL A 322 -5.65 -8.87 3.36
C VAL A 322 -6.22 -10.28 3.27
N GLN A 323 -5.70 -11.08 2.35
CA GLN A 323 -6.19 -12.45 2.16
C GLN A 323 -5.39 -13.40 3.06
N VAL A 324 -6.00 -13.87 4.15
CA VAL A 324 -5.37 -14.81 5.08
C VAL A 324 -5.56 -16.24 4.58
N LEU A 325 -4.49 -17.03 4.62
CA LEU A 325 -4.39 -18.37 4.06
C LEU A 325 -3.93 -19.36 5.11
N ARG A 326 -4.51 -20.56 5.09
CA ARG A 326 -4.03 -21.73 5.83
C ARG A 326 -3.78 -22.88 4.87
N TYR A 327 -2.57 -23.43 4.91
CA TYR A 327 -2.20 -24.68 4.26
C TYR A 327 -1.91 -25.74 5.33
N ASN A 328 -2.73 -26.78 5.38
CA ASN A 328 -2.47 -28.00 6.15
C ASN A 328 -1.47 -28.91 5.41
N LEU A 329 -1.12 -30.03 6.05
CA LEU A 329 -0.28 -31.08 5.46
C LEU A 329 -0.75 -31.43 4.04
N THR A 330 0.18 -31.49 3.09
CA THR A 330 -0.03 -31.74 1.65
C THR A 330 -0.81 -30.66 0.88
N GLU A 331 -1.38 -29.65 1.52
CA GLU A 331 -2.05 -28.56 0.83
C GLU A 331 -1.04 -27.66 0.10
N TRP A 332 -1.42 -27.19 -1.09
CA TRP A 332 -0.53 -26.47 -2.00
C TRP A 332 -1.32 -25.51 -2.90
N TYR A 333 -0.62 -24.71 -3.68
CA TYR A 333 -1.21 -23.84 -4.69
C TYR A 333 -0.39 -23.91 -5.99
N LYS A 334 -1.06 -24.24 -7.10
CA LYS A 334 -0.43 -24.25 -8.41
C LYS A 334 0.21 -22.90 -8.75
N PRO A 335 1.29 -22.93 -9.53
CA PRO A 335 1.87 -21.71 -10.06
C PRO A 335 0.85 -20.89 -10.87
N HIS A 336 0.79 -19.60 -10.57
CA HIS A 336 -0.12 -18.62 -11.16
C HIS A 336 0.54 -17.23 -11.16
N THR A 337 -0.04 -16.30 -11.90
CA THR A 337 0.32 -14.89 -11.83
C THR A 337 -0.72 -14.16 -10.99
N ASP A 338 -0.29 -13.15 -10.25
CA ASP A 338 -1.21 -12.33 -9.46
C ASP A 338 -1.89 -11.26 -10.30
N TRP A 339 -1.27 -10.84 -11.40
CA TRP A 339 -1.87 -9.92 -12.36
C TRP A 339 -2.92 -10.61 -13.24
N PHE A 340 -3.87 -9.79 -13.73
CA PHE A 340 -4.94 -10.21 -14.62
C PHE A 340 -4.55 -10.01 -16.08
N ALA A 341 -4.74 -11.02 -16.93
CA ALA A 341 -4.46 -10.91 -18.36
C ALA A 341 -5.43 -9.94 -19.07
N GLU A 342 -4.95 -9.27 -20.12
CA GLU A 342 -5.70 -8.24 -20.89
C GLU A 342 -7.10 -8.69 -21.33
N LYS A 343 -7.27 -9.96 -21.71
CA LYS A 343 -8.55 -10.52 -22.18
C LYS A 343 -9.43 -11.08 -21.06
N ALA A 344 -8.94 -11.14 -19.83
CA ALA A 344 -9.66 -11.74 -18.74
C ALA A 344 -10.75 -10.80 -18.21
N TYR A 345 -10.51 -9.47 -18.20
CA TYR A 345 -11.42 -8.48 -17.63
C TYR A 345 -11.21 -7.08 -18.21
N ASP A 346 -12.31 -6.36 -18.48
CA ASP A 346 -12.28 -4.96 -18.94
C ASP A 346 -11.63 -4.04 -17.87
N GLY A 347 -10.73 -3.15 -18.31
CA GLY A 347 -10.07 -2.17 -17.43
C GLY A 347 -8.83 -2.68 -16.70
N HIS A 348 -8.39 -3.92 -16.95
CA HIS A 348 -7.20 -4.49 -16.30
C HIS A 348 -5.90 -4.42 -17.11
N ASP A 349 -5.97 -3.98 -18.37
CA ASP A 349 -4.77 -3.68 -19.15
C ASP A 349 -4.14 -2.37 -18.65
N PRO A 350 -2.95 -2.40 -18.02
CA PRO A 350 -2.31 -1.19 -17.48
C PRO A 350 -1.90 -0.17 -18.56
N LYS A 351 -1.90 -0.57 -19.84
CA LYS A 351 -1.53 0.25 -21.02
C LYS A 351 -2.71 0.99 -21.65
N VAL A 352 -3.95 0.63 -21.33
CA VAL A 352 -5.16 1.29 -21.85
C VAL A 352 -5.58 2.41 -20.90
N ASN A 353 -6.22 3.46 -21.44
CA ASN A 353 -6.54 4.68 -20.72
C ASN A 353 -7.37 4.39 -19.44
N ASN A 354 -6.77 4.66 -18.27
CA ASN A 354 -7.29 4.37 -16.92
C ASN A 354 -7.33 2.89 -16.50
N GLY A 355 -6.59 2.02 -17.18
CA GLY A 355 -6.46 0.61 -16.79
C GLY A 355 -5.54 0.38 -15.60
N THR A 356 -5.82 -0.67 -14.83
CA THR A 356 -5.11 -0.97 -13.58
C THR A 356 -4.96 -2.47 -13.34
N ASN A 357 -3.85 -2.85 -12.72
CA ASN A 357 -3.58 -4.22 -12.38
C ASN A 357 -2.87 -4.29 -11.03
N ARG A 358 -2.74 -5.50 -10.49
CA ARG A 358 -1.87 -5.73 -9.33
C ARG A 358 -0.44 -5.43 -9.75
N PHE A 359 0.17 -4.52 -9.03
CA PHE A 359 1.52 -4.00 -9.24
C PHE A 359 2.55 -4.88 -8.54
N ALA A 360 2.30 -5.17 -7.27
CA ALA A 360 3.20 -5.93 -6.42
C ALA A 360 2.40 -6.74 -5.40
N THR A 361 3.02 -7.84 -4.96
CA THR A 361 2.52 -8.70 -3.90
C THR A 361 3.51 -8.69 -2.75
N VAL A 362 3.04 -8.34 -1.56
CA VAL A 362 3.76 -8.57 -0.30
C VAL A 362 3.13 -9.78 0.37
N PHE A 363 3.78 -10.93 0.25
CA PHE A 363 3.29 -12.20 0.77
C PHE A 363 3.87 -12.43 2.17
N LEU A 364 3.00 -12.39 3.18
CA LEU A 364 3.33 -12.46 4.59
C LEU A 364 3.41 -13.92 5.06
N TYR A 365 4.43 -14.27 5.82
CA TYR A 365 4.52 -15.56 6.52
C TYR A 365 4.13 -15.38 8.00
N LEU A 366 3.01 -15.97 8.40
CA LEU A 366 2.45 -15.81 9.75
C LEU A 366 2.89 -16.91 10.72
N THR A 367 3.45 -18.00 10.20
CA THR A 367 4.04 -19.08 11.00
C THR A 367 5.34 -19.58 10.36
N ASP A 368 6.22 -20.13 11.19
CA ASP A 368 7.30 -20.98 10.72
C ASP A 368 6.73 -22.30 10.21
N VAL A 369 7.35 -22.87 9.18
CA VAL A 369 6.99 -24.18 8.65
C VAL A 369 8.20 -25.09 8.78
N GLU A 370 8.01 -26.24 9.44
CA GLU A 370 9.12 -27.15 9.73
C GLU A 370 9.70 -27.78 8.46
N GLU A 371 8.84 -28.15 7.51
CA GLU A 371 9.27 -28.72 6.23
C GLU A 371 8.26 -28.44 5.10
N GLY A 372 8.76 -28.06 3.93
CA GLY A 372 7.91 -27.72 2.77
C GLY A 372 7.36 -26.29 2.84
N GLY A 373 6.22 -26.03 2.20
CA GLY A 373 5.51 -24.75 2.30
C GLY A 373 6.16 -23.54 1.61
N HIS A 374 7.29 -23.72 0.91
CA HIS A 374 7.98 -22.67 0.16
C HIS A 374 7.08 -21.92 -0.82
N THR A 375 7.35 -20.64 -1.03
CA THR A 375 6.84 -19.90 -2.19
C THR A 375 7.85 -20.06 -3.33
N VAL A 376 7.43 -20.65 -4.44
CA VAL A 376 8.33 -21.06 -5.54
C VAL A 376 8.11 -20.21 -6.78
N PHE A 377 9.19 -19.82 -7.46
CA PHE A 377 9.18 -19.07 -8.71
C PHE A 377 9.87 -19.91 -9.81
N PRO A 378 9.13 -20.80 -10.49
CA PRO A 378 9.71 -21.76 -11.44
C PRO A 378 10.40 -21.12 -12.64
N LEU A 379 10.00 -19.89 -13.01
CA LEU A 379 10.55 -19.20 -14.19
C LEU A 379 11.70 -18.25 -13.86
N SER A 380 12.18 -18.24 -12.61
CA SER A 380 13.30 -17.40 -12.20
C SER A 380 14.58 -17.75 -12.95
N LYS A 381 15.29 -16.72 -13.44
CA LYS A 381 16.51 -16.83 -14.25
C LYS A 381 17.76 -16.31 -13.55
N THR A 382 17.62 -15.80 -12.33
CA THR A 382 18.68 -15.06 -11.65
C THR A 382 18.59 -15.27 -10.15
N HIS A 383 19.02 -16.40 -9.64
CA HIS A 383 19.00 -16.69 -8.21
C HIS A 383 20.15 -17.61 -7.83
N GLU A 384 20.39 -17.76 -6.54
CA GLU A 384 21.41 -18.66 -6.04
C GLU A 384 21.11 -20.10 -6.46
N GLY A 385 22.10 -20.77 -7.06
CA GLY A 385 21.95 -22.13 -7.58
C GLY A 385 21.26 -22.24 -8.95
N TYR A 386 20.95 -21.12 -9.63
CA TYR A 386 20.48 -21.17 -11.01
C TYR A 386 21.58 -21.70 -11.95
N ASN A 387 21.25 -22.73 -12.73
CA ASN A 387 22.19 -23.43 -13.60
C ASN A 387 22.13 -22.98 -15.08
N GLY A 388 21.36 -21.93 -15.40
CA GLY A 388 21.19 -21.45 -16.77
C GLY A 388 20.03 -22.07 -17.53
N GLU A 389 19.40 -23.12 -16.99
CA GLU A 389 18.30 -23.83 -17.64
C GLU A 389 16.95 -23.42 -17.03
N GLN A 390 15.98 -23.11 -17.90
CA GLN A 390 14.64 -22.80 -17.44
C GLN A 390 13.95 -24.08 -16.98
N LEU A 391 13.32 -24.04 -15.80
CA LEU A 391 12.56 -25.17 -15.27
C LEU A 391 11.20 -25.29 -15.93
N VAL A 392 11.24 -25.67 -17.20
CA VAL A 392 10.08 -26.10 -17.98
C VAL A 392 10.17 -27.61 -18.16
N LYS A 393 9.08 -28.32 -17.90
CA LYS A 393 9.00 -29.72 -18.30
C LYS A 393 9.03 -29.80 -19.83
N PRO A 394 9.81 -30.70 -20.46
CA PRO A 394 9.78 -30.87 -21.92
C PRO A 394 8.33 -31.02 -22.43
N GLY A 395 7.93 -30.18 -23.39
CA GLY A 395 6.55 -30.11 -23.89
C GLY A 395 5.61 -29.12 -23.19
N THR A 396 6.02 -28.47 -22.10
CA THR A 396 5.30 -27.35 -21.44
C THR A 396 5.78 -25.96 -21.88
N GLU A 397 6.80 -25.92 -22.74
CA GLU A 397 7.37 -24.72 -23.38
C GLU A 397 6.32 -23.82 -24.05
N ARG A 398 5.20 -24.40 -24.49
CA ARG A 398 4.13 -23.71 -25.23
C ARG A 398 3.17 -22.89 -24.37
N THR A 399 3.22 -23.03 -23.04
CA THR A 399 2.32 -22.26 -22.15
C THR A 399 3.10 -21.66 -21.00
N ALA A 400 3.74 -20.51 -21.24
CA ALA A 400 4.21 -19.66 -20.14
C ALA A 400 3.03 -19.40 -19.18
N GLY A 401 3.09 -19.96 -17.98
CA GLY A 401 2.06 -19.78 -16.96
C GLY A 401 1.08 -20.95 -16.74
N TYR A 402 1.25 -22.11 -17.40
CA TYR A 402 0.47 -23.30 -17.05
C TYR A 402 1.38 -24.45 -16.62
N ILE A 403 1.27 -24.84 -15.35
CA ILE A 403 1.91 -26.03 -14.79
C ILE A 403 0.78 -27.02 -14.47
N ALA A 404 0.81 -28.20 -15.11
CA ALA A 404 -0.18 -29.23 -14.88
C ALA A 404 -0.09 -29.74 -13.43
N GLN A 405 -1.19 -30.26 -12.88
CA GLN A 405 -1.23 -30.78 -11.50
C GLN A 405 -0.15 -31.85 -11.24
N SER A 406 0.15 -32.70 -12.23
CA SER A 406 1.23 -33.70 -12.16
C SER A 406 2.64 -33.10 -12.12
N ASP A 407 2.79 -31.82 -12.50
CA ASP A 407 4.07 -31.16 -12.68
C ASP A 407 4.40 -30.22 -11.51
N ALA A 408 3.40 -29.91 -10.68
CA ALA A 408 3.57 -29.08 -9.49
C ALA A 408 4.46 -29.74 -8.42
N GLU A 409 4.41 -31.08 -8.30
CA GLU A 409 5.29 -31.84 -7.42
C GLU A 409 6.76 -31.67 -7.82
N TRP A 410 7.06 -31.65 -9.12
CA TRP A 410 8.42 -31.43 -9.62
C TRP A 410 8.93 -30.00 -9.36
N VAL A 411 8.08 -28.99 -9.50
CA VAL A 411 8.48 -27.60 -9.18
C VAL A 411 8.85 -27.45 -7.69
N CYS A 412 8.19 -28.20 -6.82
CA CYS A 412 8.47 -28.21 -5.39
C CYS A 412 9.52 -29.22 -4.94
N ASN A 413 10.06 -30.04 -5.86
CA ASN A 413 11.14 -30.97 -5.58
C ASN A 413 12.44 -30.20 -5.31
N THR A 414 13.04 -30.39 -4.12
CA THR A 414 14.27 -29.72 -3.70
C THR A 414 15.48 -29.98 -4.61
N SER A 415 15.44 -31.04 -5.42
CA SER A 415 16.44 -31.31 -6.46
C SER A 415 16.29 -30.44 -7.70
N SER A 416 15.18 -29.69 -7.85
CA SER A 416 15.01 -28.74 -8.96
C SER A 416 15.65 -27.40 -8.62
N THR A 417 16.19 -26.71 -9.63
CA THR A 417 16.93 -25.45 -9.46
C THR A 417 16.01 -24.24 -9.27
N ALA A 418 14.74 -24.42 -8.87
CA ALA A 418 13.76 -23.32 -8.83
C ALA A 418 14.09 -22.34 -7.70
N LEU A 419 13.85 -21.06 -7.92
CA LEU A 419 13.90 -20.10 -6.83
C LEU A 419 12.82 -20.44 -5.80
N ARG A 420 13.21 -20.48 -4.53
CA ARG A 420 12.31 -20.73 -3.40
C ARG A 420 12.54 -19.67 -2.32
N SER A 421 11.43 -19.11 -1.85
CA SER A 421 11.39 -18.33 -0.63
C SER A 421 10.88 -19.23 0.50
N GLU A 422 11.69 -19.35 1.55
CA GLU A 422 11.37 -20.13 2.74
C GLU A 422 10.37 -19.38 3.64
N PRO A 423 9.32 -20.04 4.14
CA PRO A 423 8.38 -19.43 5.08
C PRO A 423 9.02 -19.27 6.46
N LYS A 424 9.25 -18.02 6.87
CA LYS A 424 9.75 -17.66 8.21
C LYS A 424 8.79 -16.68 8.85
N ALA A 425 8.28 -17.00 10.04
CA ALA A 425 7.33 -16.15 10.74
C ALA A 425 7.86 -14.71 10.86
N GLY A 426 7.00 -13.74 10.58
CA GLY A 426 7.33 -12.32 10.67
C GLY A 426 8.00 -11.74 9.42
N ASN A 427 8.52 -12.60 8.52
CA ASN A 427 9.06 -12.17 7.24
C ASN A 427 7.97 -12.12 6.16
N ALA A 428 8.31 -11.47 5.05
CA ALA A 428 7.52 -11.49 3.82
C ALA A 428 8.40 -11.80 2.60
N VAL A 429 7.77 -12.15 1.48
CA VAL A 429 8.38 -12.08 0.15
C VAL A 429 7.67 -11.01 -0.67
N LEU A 430 8.46 -10.06 -1.19
CA LEU A 430 8.01 -9.03 -2.11
C LEU A 430 8.37 -9.48 -3.52
N PHE A 431 7.39 -9.49 -4.43
CA PHE A 431 7.64 -9.67 -5.85
C PHE A 431 6.71 -8.78 -6.67
N TYR A 432 7.18 -8.39 -7.85
CA TYR A 432 6.45 -7.49 -8.72
C TYR A 432 5.70 -8.26 -9.81
N SER A 433 4.47 -7.82 -10.06
CA SER A 433 3.67 -8.23 -11.20
C SER A 433 3.91 -7.37 -12.43
N GLN A 434 4.54 -6.21 -12.24
CA GLN A 434 4.93 -5.28 -13.31
C GLN A 434 6.43 -5.00 -13.27
N GLU A 435 7.04 -4.89 -14.45
CA GLU A 435 8.39 -4.36 -14.62
C GLU A 435 8.42 -2.85 -14.36
N ALA A 436 9.62 -2.28 -14.28
CA ALA A 436 9.79 -0.86 -13.99
C ALA A 436 9.25 0.09 -15.08
N ASP A 437 8.96 -0.42 -16.28
CA ASP A 437 8.27 0.29 -17.38
C ASP A 437 6.74 0.13 -17.35
N GLY A 438 6.20 -0.58 -16.35
CA GLY A 438 4.77 -0.84 -16.18
C GLY A 438 4.23 -2.03 -16.98
N SER A 439 5.06 -2.70 -17.79
CA SER A 439 4.66 -3.93 -18.48
C SER A 439 4.49 -5.09 -17.50
N LEU A 440 3.56 -6.02 -17.80
CA LEU A 440 3.30 -7.18 -16.94
C LEU A 440 4.46 -8.19 -17.00
N ASP A 441 5.00 -8.58 -15.85
CA ASP A 441 6.09 -9.55 -15.75
C ASP A 441 5.51 -10.99 -15.74
N LYS A 442 5.74 -11.73 -16.83
CA LYS A 442 5.32 -13.14 -16.96
C LYS A 442 6.18 -14.09 -16.15
N LEU A 443 7.40 -13.69 -15.78
CA LEU A 443 8.31 -14.49 -14.98
C LEU A 443 7.91 -14.49 -13.50
N SER A 444 7.05 -13.55 -13.07
CA SER A 444 6.44 -13.50 -11.73
C SER A 444 5.49 -14.66 -11.42
N LEU A 445 5.38 -15.64 -12.32
CA LEU A 445 4.70 -16.91 -12.09
C LEU A 445 5.24 -17.54 -10.81
N HIS A 446 4.34 -17.76 -9.85
CA HIS A 446 4.71 -18.27 -8.53
C HIS A 446 3.64 -19.20 -7.96
N GLY A 447 4.03 -20.08 -7.05
CA GLY A 447 3.12 -21.03 -6.40
C GLY A 447 3.48 -21.30 -4.94
N GLY A 448 2.61 -22.02 -4.25
CA GLY A 448 2.83 -22.47 -2.88
C GLY A 448 3.11 -23.98 -2.86
N CYS A 449 4.29 -24.36 -2.38
CA CYS A 449 4.66 -25.77 -2.28
C CYS A 449 3.91 -26.51 -1.17
N PRO A 450 3.73 -27.84 -1.32
CA PRO A 450 3.11 -28.65 -0.29
C PRO A 450 3.79 -28.47 1.07
N VAL A 451 2.99 -28.36 2.13
CA VAL A 451 3.49 -28.48 3.51
C VAL A 451 3.78 -29.95 3.78
N ILE A 452 5.01 -30.28 4.17
CA ILE A 452 5.44 -31.65 4.49
C ILE A 452 5.39 -31.87 6.01
N LYS A 453 5.69 -30.84 6.80
CA LYS A 453 5.59 -30.88 8.25
C LYS A 453 5.21 -29.52 8.82
N GLY A 454 4.31 -29.52 9.79
CA GLY A 454 3.75 -28.31 10.41
C GLY A 454 2.49 -27.80 9.72
N THR A 455 2.21 -26.50 9.86
CA THR A 455 1.07 -25.82 9.22
C THR A 455 1.51 -24.44 8.81
N LYS A 456 1.22 -24.07 7.56
CA LYS A 456 1.57 -22.74 7.03
C LYS A 456 0.36 -21.82 7.13
N TYR A 457 0.49 -20.76 7.92
CA TYR A 457 -0.36 -19.59 7.78
C TYR A 457 0.40 -18.49 7.04
N SER A 458 -0.30 -17.82 6.14
CA SER A 458 0.27 -16.74 5.33
C SER A 458 -0.80 -15.74 4.94
N ALA A 459 -0.41 -14.59 4.42
CA ALA A 459 -1.38 -13.62 3.92
C ALA A 459 -0.89 -12.89 2.66
N ASN A 460 -1.77 -12.70 1.68
CA ASN A 460 -1.50 -11.85 0.54
C ASN A 460 -1.87 -10.40 0.86
N VAL A 461 -0.94 -9.49 0.61
CA VAL A 461 -1.22 -8.06 0.48
C VAL A 461 -0.96 -7.66 -0.98
N TRP A 462 -2.03 -7.54 -1.75
CA TRP A 462 -1.97 -7.13 -3.15
C TRP A 462 -2.14 -5.62 -3.27
N ILE A 463 -1.16 -4.98 -3.89
CA ILE A 463 -1.18 -3.54 -4.16
C ILE A 463 -1.31 -3.33 -5.66
N TRP A 464 -2.22 -2.45 -6.04
CA TRP A 464 -2.56 -2.11 -7.42
C TRP A 464 -1.71 -0.93 -7.88
N ASN A 465 -1.42 -0.86 -9.17
CA ASN A 465 -0.62 0.22 -9.73
C ASN A 465 -1.35 1.57 -9.75
N ARG A 466 -2.68 1.54 -9.73
CA ARG A 466 -3.61 2.67 -9.72
C ARG A 466 -4.85 2.28 -8.92
N PRO A 467 -5.75 3.22 -8.58
CA PRO A 467 -7.02 2.87 -7.97
C PRO A 467 -7.74 1.80 -8.79
N LYS A 468 -8.24 0.77 -8.11
CA LYS A 468 -8.99 -0.32 -8.73
C LYS A 468 -10.12 0.24 -9.61
N PRO A 469 -10.52 -0.48 -10.68
CA PRO A 469 -11.65 -0.05 -11.47
C PRO A 469 -12.85 0.03 -10.55
N ARG A 470 -13.41 1.24 -10.41
CA ARG A 470 -14.71 1.42 -9.75
C ARG A 470 -15.72 0.63 -10.56
N LYS A 471 -16.44 -0.30 -9.91
CA LYS A 471 -17.57 -1.03 -10.55
C LYS A 471 -18.60 -0.07 -11.17
N ASP A 472 -18.60 1.18 -10.69
CA ASP A 472 -19.47 2.31 -10.97
C ASP A 472 -18.93 3.32 -12.03
N GLN A 473 -17.77 3.09 -12.65
CA GLN A 473 -17.23 3.99 -13.71
C GLN A 473 -16.99 3.31 -15.06
N ALA A 474 -17.84 2.37 -15.44
CA ALA A 474 -18.12 2.14 -16.85
C ALA A 474 -18.76 3.43 -17.41
N LYS A 475 -17.94 4.27 -18.04
CA LYS A 475 -18.34 5.55 -18.63
C LYS A 475 -19.49 5.33 -19.63
N ASP A 476 -20.40 6.30 -19.61
CA ASP A 476 -21.36 6.63 -20.66
C ASP A 476 -22.47 5.60 -20.94
N GLY A 477 -23.30 5.34 -19.93
CA GLY A 477 -24.71 4.98 -20.15
C GLY A 477 -24.98 3.71 -20.99
N LYS A 478 -23.96 2.86 -21.17
CA LYS A 478 -24.07 1.55 -21.77
C LYS A 478 -23.44 0.57 -20.78
N PRO A 479 -24.21 -0.39 -20.24
CA PRO A 479 -23.64 -1.32 -19.29
C PRO A 479 -22.53 -2.12 -19.96
N ALA A 480 -21.40 -2.25 -19.26
CA ALA A 480 -20.31 -3.14 -19.64
C ALA A 480 -20.89 -4.54 -19.81
N ASN A 481 -20.96 -5.01 -21.07
CA ASN A 481 -21.41 -6.34 -21.49
C ASN A 481 -22.42 -7.01 -20.53
N SER A 482 -23.63 -6.43 -20.43
CA SER A 482 -24.71 -6.93 -19.56
C SER A 482 -25.34 -8.21 -20.10
N ASN A 483 -24.64 -9.34 -20.00
CA ASN A 483 -25.31 -10.63 -20.01
C ASN A 483 -25.85 -10.99 -18.62
N GLY A 484 -25.41 -10.29 -17.56
CA GLY A 484 -25.91 -10.44 -16.20
C GLY A 484 -27.18 -9.62 -15.91
N ILE A 485 -27.96 -10.09 -14.96
CA ILE A 485 -29.13 -9.44 -14.36
C ILE A 485 -28.65 -8.72 -13.09
N GLU A 486 -28.96 -7.44 -12.93
CA GLU A 486 -28.61 -6.68 -11.72
C GLU A 486 -29.76 -6.69 -10.72
N MET A 487 -29.43 -6.96 -9.45
CA MET A 487 -30.40 -7.16 -8.38
C MET A 487 -29.95 -6.49 -7.08
N ARG A 488 -30.91 -6.08 -6.25
CA ARG A 488 -30.69 -5.71 -4.85
C ARG A 488 -31.56 -6.58 -3.94
N PHE A 489 -30.95 -7.26 -2.97
CA PHE A 489 -31.69 -7.97 -1.93
C PHE A 489 -31.87 -7.06 -0.73
N HIS A 490 -33.11 -6.87 -0.30
CA HIS A 490 -33.48 -6.01 0.82
C HIS A 490 -34.00 -6.86 1.96
N ASN A 491 -33.44 -6.71 3.16
CA ASN A 491 -34.01 -7.30 4.36
C ASN A 491 -35.06 -6.36 4.98
N ALA A 492 -36.35 -6.60 4.73
CA ALA A 492 -37.43 -5.84 5.34
C ALA A 492 -37.85 -6.36 6.73
N ARG A 493 -37.19 -7.42 7.23
CA ARG A 493 -37.49 -8.02 8.53
C ARG A 493 -36.83 -7.24 9.66
N GLY A 494 -37.38 -7.41 10.87
CA GLY A 494 -36.81 -6.84 12.10
C GLY A 494 -35.59 -7.59 12.65
N GLU A 495 -35.14 -8.66 11.98
CA GLU A 495 -34.04 -9.53 12.40
C GLU A 495 -33.05 -9.75 11.24
N ALA A 496 -31.80 -10.09 11.57
CA ALA A 496 -30.78 -10.33 10.55
C ALA A 496 -31.05 -11.62 9.77
N VAL A 497 -30.82 -11.58 8.46
CA VAL A 497 -31.00 -12.73 7.56
C VAL A 497 -29.70 -13.09 6.87
N GLU A 498 -29.51 -14.37 6.60
CA GLU A 498 -28.44 -14.90 5.77
C GLU A 498 -29.01 -15.21 4.40
N LEU A 499 -28.46 -14.60 3.35
CA LEU A 499 -28.84 -14.82 1.97
C LEU A 499 -27.90 -15.85 1.33
N PHE A 500 -28.48 -16.80 0.59
CA PHE A 500 -27.80 -17.90 -0.06
C PHE A 500 -28.18 -17.96 -1.54
N TRP A 501 -27.25 -18.39 -2.39
CA TRP A 501 -27.58 -18.95 -3.69
C TRP A 501 -28.17 -20.35 -3.47
N ASP A 502 -29.32 -20.59 -4.07
CA ASP A 502 -29.93 -21.91 -4.18
C ASP A 502 -29.27 -22.71 -5.32
N ASP A 503 -28.31 -23.55 -4.96
CA ASP A 503 -27.65 -24.51 -5.86
C ASP A 503 -28.40 -25.85 -5.94
N GLY A 504 -29.62 -25.92 -5.36
CA GLY A 504 -30.41 -27.14 -5.24
C GLY A 504 -30.04 -28.01 -4.03
N SER A 505 -29.03 -27.63 -3.24
CA SER A 505 -28.72 -28.31 -1.98
C SER A 505 -29.52 -27.74 -0.81
N ASP A 506 -29.73 -28.55 0.23
CA ASP A 506 -30.36 -28.08 1.48
C ASP A 506 -29.54 -27.00 2.18
N LYS A 507 -28.25 -26.83 1.88
CA LYS A 507 -27.39 -25.85 2.55
C LYS A 507 -27.31 -24.52 1.81
N GLY A 508 -27.34 -24.52 0.48
CA GLY A 508 -27.11 -23.35 -0.37
C GLY A 508 -25.68 -22.79 -0.25
N VAL A 509 -25.34 -21.83 -1.10
CA VAL A 509 -24.05 -21.13 -1.09
C VAL A 509 -24.22 -19.76 -0.46
N PHE A 510 -23.66 -19.57 0.73
CA PHE A 510 -23.76 -18.32 1.49
C PHE A 510 -23.24 -17.12 0.68
N GLN A 511 -24.00 -16.02 0.69
CA GLN A 511 -23.65 -14.78 -0.01
C GLN A 511 -23.32 -13.66 0.98
N VAL A 512 -24.26 -13.35 1.88
CA VAL A 512 -24.17 -12.16 2.75
C VAL A 512 -25.11 -12.28 3.96
N VAL A 513 -24.75 -11.64 5.08
CA VAL A 513 -25.69 -11.37 6.17
C VAL A 513 -26.25 -9.96 5.97
N LEU A 514 -27.57 -9.82 5.97
CA LEU A 514 -28.27 -8.54 5.91
C LEU A 514 -28.91 -8.25 7.27
N GLY A 515 -28.51 -7.16 7.92
CA GLY A 515 -29.20 -6.60 9.07
C GLY A 515 -30.59 -6.04 8.69
N PRO A 516 -31.44 -5.71 9.68
CA PRO A 516 -32.74 -5.09 9.43
C PRO A 516 -32.63 -3.82 8.59
N GLY A 517 -33.37 -3.74 7.48
CA GLY A 517 -33.37 -2.60 6.56
C GLY A 517 -32.17 -2.51 5.61
N GLU A 518 -31.23 -3.46 5.66
CA GLU A 518 -30.04 -3.44 4.80
C GLU A 518 -30.31 -3.99 3.40
N TYR A 519 -29.49 -3.52 2.45
CA TYR A 519 -29.52 -3.94 1.06
C TYR A 519 -28.16 -4.52 0.65
N SER A 520 -28.16 -5.59 -0.16
CA SER A 520 -26.97 -6.07 -0.87
C SER A 520 -27.21 -6.06 -2.38
N PRO A 521 -26.43 -5.30 -3.17
CA PRO A 521 -26.44 -5.42 -4.62
C PRO A 521 -25.75 -6.71 -5.07
N MET A 522 -26.26 -7.34 -6.13
CA MET A 522 -25.72 -8.56 -6.73
C MET A 522 -25.93 -8.55 -8.24
N THR A 523 -24.94 -9.05 -8.98
CA THR A 523 -25.07 -9.34 -10.41
C THR A 523 -25.24 -10.84 -10.58
N THR A 524 -26.26 -11.26 -11.32
CA THR A 524 -26.70 -12.64 -11.44
C THR A 524 -26.99 -13.01 -12.91
N TYR A 525 -27.56 -14.17 -13.21
CA TYR A 525 -27.89 -14.61 -14.57
C TYR A 525 -29.24 -15.34 -14.59
N HIS A 526 -29.81 -15.56 -15.79
CA HIS A 526 -31.10 -16.22 -15.95
C HIS A 526 -31.12 -17.60 -15.28
N GLY A 527 -32.15 -17.88 -14.49
CA GLY A 527 -32.34 -19.16 -13.79
C GLY A 527 -31.59 -19.27 -12.46
N HIS A 528 -30.75 -18.29 -12.12
CA HIS A 528 -30.01 -18.29 -10.86
C HIS A 528 -30.96 -18.01 -9.68
N SER A 529 -31.00 -18.93 -8.73
CA SER A 529 -31.98 -18.94 -7.64
C SER A 529 -31.34 -18.56 -6.30
N PHE A 530 -32.10 -18.01 -5.37
CA PHE A 530 -31.62 -17.56 -4.07
C PHE A 530 -32.63 -17.97 -3.02
N PHE A 531 -32.16 -18.16 -1.78
CA PHE A 531 -33.03 -18.24 -0.62
C PHE A 531 -32.41 -17.52 0.56
N ALA A 532 -33.22 -17.10 1.53
CA ALA A 532 -32.72 -16.54 2.78
C ALA A 532 -33.18 -17.35 3.99
N ARG A 533 -32.43 -17.26 5.08
CA ARG A 533 -32.76 -17.79 6.41
C ARG A 533 -32.63 -16.69 7.44
N VAL A 534 -33.36 -16.75 8.54
CA VAL A 534 -33.00 -15.97 9.73
C VAL A 534 -31.60 -16.40 10.16
N LYS A 535 -30.74 -15.45 10.55
CA LYS A 535 -29.37 -15.74 10.96
C LYS A 535 -29.32 -16.77 12.09
N GLY A 536 -28.66 -17.90 11.85
CA GLY A 536 -28.60 -19.02 12.79
C GLY A 536 -29.81 -19.97 12.78
N GLY A 537 -30.81 -19.70 11.93
CA GLY A 537 -31.95 -20.58 11.67
C GLY A 537 -31.68 -21.54 10.50
N THR A 538 -32.51 -22.58 10.39
CA THR A 538 -32.40 -23.60 9.33
C THR A 538 -33.51 -23.51 8.26
N GLU A 539 -34.59 -22.80 8.56
CA GLU A 539 -35.75 -22.66 7.68
C GLU A 539 -35.51 -21.62 6.58
N ARG A 540 -35.88 -21.97 5.33
CA ARG A 540 -35.86 -21.05 4.19
C ARG A 540 -37.07 -20.12 4.29
N ILE A 541 -36.83 -18.84 4.57
CA ILE A 541 -37.88 -17.82 4.74
C ILE A 541 -38.16 -17.01 3.47
N PHE A 542 -37.30 -17.15 2.46
CA PHE A 542 -37.38 -16.41 1.21
C PHE A 542 -36.83 -17.27 0.08
N SER A 543 -37.39 -17.16 -1.12
CA SER A 543 -36.82 -17.72 -2.33
C SER A 543 -37.04 -16.79 -3.52
N PHE A 544 -36.06 -16.70 -4.42
CA PHE A 544 -36.12 -15.86 -5.60
C PHE A 544 -35.30 -16.45 -6.74
N THR A 545 -35.86 -16.48 -7.95
CA THR A 545 -35.13 -16.91 -9.16
C THR A 545 -35.07 -15.78 -10.17
N ALA A 546 -33.86 -15.41 -10.58
CA ALA A 546 -33.62 -14.37 -11.56
C ALA A 546 -34.03 -14.83 -12.97
N ASN A 547 -34.65 -13.94 -13.76
CA ASN A 547 -35.06 -14.24 -15.12
C ASN A 547 -34.58 -13.14 -16.08
N ASP A 548 -34.39 -13.44 -17.37
CA ASP A 548 -34.00 -12.44 -18.39
C ASP A 548 -34.93 -11.23 -18.47
N LYS A 549 -36.20 -11.37 -18.05
CA LYS A 549 -37.12 -10.23 -17.91
C LYS A 549 -36.66 -9.20 -16.87
N ASP A 550 -35.69 -9.54 -16.03
CA ASP A 550 -35.11 -8.71 -14.98
C ASP A 550 -33.87 -7.94 -15.48
N LYS A 551 -33.47 -8.11 -16.74
CA LYS A 551 -32.37 -7.34 -17.35
C LYS A 551 -32.76 -5.88 -17.59
N GLY A 552 -31.82 -4.97 -17.34
CA GLY A 552 -31.94 -3.55 -17.69
C GLY A 552 -32.83 -2.69 -16.78
N LYS A 553 -33.31 -3.24 -15.66
CA LYS A 553 -34.00 -2.49 -14.60
C LYS A 553 -33.42 -2.88 -13.24
N GLU A 554 -33.15 -1.90 -12.40
CA GLU A 554 -32.71 -2.15 -11.03
C GLU A 554 -33.84 -2.84 -10.25
N LYS A 555 -33.72 -4.16 -10.03
CA LYS A 555 -34.78 -4.96 -9.40
C LYS A 555 -34.45 -5.23 -7.93
N ILE A 556 -35.39 -4.89 -7.05
CA ILE A 556 -35.28 -5.13 -5.61
C ILE A 556 -36.06 -6.39 -5.23
N ALA A 557 -35.36 -7.39 -4.73
CA ALA A 557 -35.90 -8.60 -4.13
C ALA A 557 -36.01 -8.39 -2.61
N THR A 558 -37.23 -8.23 -2.10
CA THR A 558 -37.46 -7.96 -0.68
C THR A 558 -37.72 -9.25 0.09
N ILE A 559 -36.91 -9.50 1.12
CA ILE A 559 -37.03 -10.57 2.10
C ILE A 559 -37.98 -10.07 3.18
N ASN A 560 -39.19 -10.61 3.21
CA ASN A 560 -40.25 -10.23 4.15
C ASN A 560 -40.36 -11.19 5.32
#